data_AF-A0A6G1G1T4-F1
#
_entry.id   AF-A0A6G1G1T4-F1
#
_cell.length_a   1.000
_cell.length_b   1.000
_cell.length_c   1.000
_cell.angle_alpha   90.00
_cell.angle_beta   90.00
_cell.angle_gamma   90.00
#
_symmetry.space_group_name_H-M   'P 1'
#
loop_
_entity.id
_entity.type
_entity.pdbx_description
1 polymer ?
#
loop_
_entity_poly.entity_id
_entity_poly.type
_entity_poly.pdbx_seq_one_letter_code
_entity_poly.pdbx_strand_id
1 'polypeptide(L)'
;MANLASTYRSQGRWEAAEELEVQVMETRKEKLGADHLYTLNGMADLASTYRNQGRWKEAEELDVQVMETRKEKLGADHPSTLNGMVNLASTWKTQGRDMEAIGLMVESAWLQEQVLGNSHTDFISSSNILADWEAEQRGPRKIE
;
A
#
# COMPACT_ATOMS: atom_id res chain seq x y z
N MET A 1 19.58 0.73 8.40
CA MET A 1 19.59 0.96 6.93
C MET A 1 18.32 1.63 6.41
N ALA A 2 17.11 1.33 6.93
CA ALA A 2 15.87 2.04 6.54
C ALA A 2 15.94 3.58 6.66
N ASN A 3 16.78 4.11 7.55
CA ASN A 3 16.92 5.55 7.76
C ASN A 3 17.65 6.27 6.61
N LEU A 4 18.56 5.60 5.87
CA LEU A 4 19.32 6.26 4.80
C LEU A 4 18.52 6.35 3.50
N ALA A 5 17.81 5.30 3.12
CA ALA A 5 16.93 5.33 1.95
C ALA A 5 15.82 6.38 2.11
N SER A 6 15.20 6.44 3.28
CA SER A 6 14.21 7.48 3.61
C SER A 6 14.79 8.89 3.52
N THR A 7 16.06 9.08 3.94
CA THR A 7 16.77 10.37 3.80
C THR A 7 17.00 10.73 2.34
N TYR A 8 17.33 9.75 1.49
CA TYR A 8 17.46 10.00 0.05
C TYR A 8 16.11 10.34 -0.59
N ARG A 9 15.03 9.63 -0.22
CA ARG A 9 13.67 9.97 -0.65
C ARG A 9 13.28 11.40 -0.29
N SER A 10 13.54 11.83 0.95
CA SER A 10 13.21 13.19 1.39
C SER A 10 14.01 14.28 0.67
N GLN A 11 15.17 13.93 0.12
CA GLN A 11 15.99 14.81 -0.73
C GLN A 11 15.63 14.73 -2.22
N GLY A 12 14.64 13.93 -2.61
CA GLY A 12 14.27 13.68 -4.01
C GLY A 12 15.29 12.81 -4.77
N ARG A 13 16.22 12.15 -4.07
CA ARG A 13 17.25 11.28 -4.65
C ARG A 13 16.72 9.85 -4.81
N TRP A 14 15.72 9.70 -5.68
CA TRP A 14 14.97 8.44 -5.82
C TRP A 14 15.82 7.26 -6.30
N GLU A 15 16.74 7.46 -7.24
CA GLU A 15 17.63 6.39 -7.74
C GLU A 15 18.55 5.85 -6.64
N ALA A 16 19.12 6.74 -5.82
CA ALA A 16 19.98 6.35 -4.71
C ALA A 16 19.20 5.65 -3.59
N ALA A 17 17.94 6.03 -3.38
CA ALA A 17 17.05 5.33 -2.46
C ALA A 17 16.74 3.92 -2.97
N GLU A 18 16.38 3.78 -4.25
CA GLU A 18 16.09 2.50 -4.91
C GLU A 18 17.28 1.54 -4.83
N GLU A 19 18.48 1.98 -5.22
CA GLU A 19 19.67 1.11 -5.20
C GLU A 19 19.90 0.52 -3.81
N LEU A 20 19.77 1.35 -2.78
CA LEU A 20 19.92 0.91 -1.39
C LEU A 20 18.78 -0.01 -0.95
N GLU A 21 17.53 0.30 -1.30
CA GLU A 21 16.36 -0.50 -0.97
C GLU A 21 16.42 -1.88 -1.64
N VAL A 22 16.85 -1.98 -2.90
CA VAL A 22 17.07 -3.24 -3.61
C VAL A 22 18.16 -4.08 -2.94
N GLN A 23 19.32 -3.48 -2.63
CA GLN A 23 20.40 -4.21 -1.95
C GLN A 23 19.98 -4.76 -0.59
N VAL A 24 19.26 -3.94 0.20
CA VAL A 24 18.73 -4.36 1.51
C VAL A 24 17.67 -5.45 1.37
N MET A 25 16.77 -5.32 0.39
CA MET A 25 15.73 -6.31 0.12
C MET A 25 16.36 -7.66 -0.25
N GLU A 26 17.30 -7.70 -1.19
CA GLU A 26 17.95 -8.96 -1.62
C GLU A 26 18.74 -9.60 -0.47
N THR A 27 19.46 -8.81 0.33
CA THR A 27 20.14 -9.32 1.53
C THR A 27 19.13 -9.93 2.52
N ARG A 28 17.98 -9.30 2.73
CA ARG A 28 16.93 -9.82 3.62
C ARG A 28 16.27 -11.07 3.06
N LYS A 29 16.00 -11.13 1.75
CA LYS A 29 15.50 -12.34 1.09
C LYS A 29 16.45 -13.51 1.31
N GLU A 30 17.76 -13.30 1.14
CA GLU A 30 18.77 -14.34 1.33
C GLU A 30 18.87 -14.80 2.79
N LYS A 31 18.86 -13.87 3.75
CA LYS A 31 19.10 -14.19 5.18
C LYS A 31 17.86 -14.61 5.95
N LEU A 32 16.69 -14.06 5.61
CA LEU A 32 15.44 -14.22 6.37
C LEU A 32 14.35 -14.95 5.58
N GLY A 33 14.48 -15.03 4.25
CA GLY A 33 13.46 -15.52 3.34
C GLY A 33 12.60 -14.39 2.76
N ALA A 34 11.99 -14.67 1.61
CA ALA A 34 11.12 -13.73 0.89
C ALA A 34 9.89 -13.33 1.72
N ASP A 35 9.32 -14.26 2.46
CA ASP A 35 8.06 -14.06 3.17
C ASP A 35 8.25 -13.51 4.59
N HIS A 36 9.48 -13.15 4.97
CA HIS A 36 9.76 -12.60 6.29
C HIS A 36 9.25 -11.15 6.39
N LEU A 37 8.62 -10.77 7.51
CA LEU A 37 8.01 -9.44 7.65
C LEU A 37 8.96 -8.27 7.37
N TYR A 38 10.23 -8.35 7.79
CA TYR A 38 11.24 -7.35 7.43
C TYR A 38 11.59 -7.28 5.94
N THR A 39 11.50 -8.41 5.22
CA THR A 39 11.66 -8.44 3.76
C THR A 39 10.46 -7.76 3.12
N LEU A 40 9.24 -8.13 3.54
CA LEU A 40 7.98 -7.52 3.05
C LEU A 40 7.92 -6.02 3.30
N ASN A 41 8.42 -5.54 4.45
CA ASN A 41 8.53 -4.10 4.72
C ASN A 41 9.47 -3.40 3.74
N GLY A 42 10.61 -4.04 3.41
CA GLY A 42 11.53 -3.50 2.41
C GLY A 42 10.94 -3.46 1.00
N MET A 43 10.11 -4.45 0.64
CA MET A 43 9.39 -4.48 -0.63
C MET A 43 8.34 -3.37 -0.71
N ALA A 44 7.61 -3.10 0.38
CA ALA A 44 6.66 -1.99 0.44
C ALA A 44 7.35 -0.61 0.35
N ASP A 45 8.52 -0.46 0.97
CA ASP A 45 9.35 0.74 0.83
C ASP A 45 9.79 0.96 -0.62
N LEU A 46 10.28 -0.10 -1.28
CA LEU A 46 10.68 -0.07 -2.68
C LEU A 46 9.51 0.24 -3.62
N ALA A 47 8.32 -0.33 -3.36
CA ALA A 47 7.10 0.00 -4.09
C ALA A 47 6.76 1.50 -3.97
N SER A 48 6.90 2.07 -2.77
CA SER A 48 6.72 3.51 -2.57
C SER A 48 7.73 4.33 -3.37
N THR A 49 8.99 3.90 -3.46
CA THR A 49 10.01 4.56 -4.29
C THR A 49 9.64 4.49 -5.77
N TYR A 50 9.21 3.33 -6.27
CA TYR A 50 8.73 3.17 -7.65
C TYR A 50 7.54 4.06 -7.98
N ARG A 51 6.54 4.17 -7.08
CA ARG A 51 5.43 5.13 -7.25
C ARG A 51 5.93 6.57 -7.45
N ASN A 52 6.88 7.01 -6.62
CA ASN A 52 7.44 8.37 -6.72
C ASN A 52 8.24 8.60 -8.01
N GLN A 53 8.74 7.53 -8.64
CA GLN A 53 9.39 7.58 -9.96
C GLN A 53 8.39 7.42 -11.13
N GLY A 54 7.09 7.22 -10.86
CA GLY A 54 6.08 6.95 -11.89
C GLY A 54 6.10 5.51 -12.44
N ARG A 55 6.82 4.60 -11.78
CA ARG A 55 6.96 3.17 -12.14
C ARG A 55 5.85 2.35 -11.48
N TRP A 56 4.61 2.62 -11.89
CA TRP A 56 3.41 2.08 -11.23
C TRP A 56 3.29 0.55 -11.32
N LYS A 57 3.73 -0.04 -12.43
CA LYS A 57 3.64 -1.49 -12.64
C LYS A 57 4.55 -2.25 -11.69
N GLU A 58 5.79 -1.82 -11.54
CA GLU A 58 6.74 -2.44 -10.61
C GLU A 58 6.32 -2.22 -9.15
N ALA A 59 5.72 -1.07 -8.83
CA ALA A 59 5.14 -0.82 -7.52
C ALA A 59 3.99 -1.80 -7.21
N GLU A 60 3.08 -1.98 -8.17
CA GLU A 60 1.94 -2.89 -8.03
C GLU A 60 2.38 -4.34 -7.82
N GLU A 61 3.33 -4.84 -8.60
CA GLU A 61 3.83 -6.21 -8.45
C GLU A 61 4.34 -6.47 -7.03
N LEU A 62 5.07 -5.51 -6.44
CA LEU A 62 5.54 -5.59 -5.06
C LEU A 62 4.41 -5.45 -4.04
N ASP A 63 3.50 -4.49 -4.22
CA ASP A 63 2.37 -4.27 -3.30
C ASP A 63 1.46 -5.51 -3.23
N VAL A 64 1.14 -6.13 -4.38
CA VAL A 64 0.34 -7.36 -4.45
C VAL A 64 1.04 -8.49 -3.70
N GLN A 65 2.33 -8.72 -3.96
CA GLN A 65 3.09 -9.75 -3.28
C GLN A 65 3.10 -9.53 -1.77
N VAL A 66 3.36 -8.29 -1.31
CA VAL A 66 3.39 -7.96 0.11
C VAL A 66 2.02 -8.17 0.77
N MET A 67 0.94 -7.73 0.10
CA MET A 67 -0.42 -7.84 0.62
C MET A 67 -0.83 -9.29 0.78
N GLU A 68 -0.68 -10.12 -0.26
CA GLU A 68 -1.07 -11.54 -0.22
C GLU A 68 -0.27 -12.32 0.83
N THR A 69 1.05 -12.11 0.90
CA THR A 69 1.87 -12.80 1.90
C THR A 69 1.52 -12.37 3.33
N ARG A 70 1.19 -11.09 3.56
CA ARG A 70 0.74 -10.62 4.89
C ARG A 70 -0.64 -11.18 5.22
N LYS A 71 -1.56 -11.23 4.26
CA LYS A 71 -2.88 -11.83 4.41
C LYS A 71 -2.78 -13.30 4.83
N GLU A 72 -1.89 -14.07 4.21
CA GLU A 72 -1.62 -15.46 4.56
C GLU A 72 -1.00 -15.62 5.96
N LYS A 73 0.00 -14.79 6.30
CA LYS A 73 0.78 -14.98 7.54
C LYS A 73 0.17 -14.35 8.79
N LEU A 74 -0.49 -13.22 8.63
CA LEU A 74 -0.96 -12.39 9.73
C LEU A 74 -2.49 -12.40 9.84
N GLY A 75 -3.18 -12.81 8.78
CA GLY A 75 -4.63 -12.64 8.64
C GLY A 75 -4.99 -11.40 7.82
N ALA A 76 -6.19 -11.43 7.24
CA ALA A 76 -6.72 -10.33 6.42
C ALA A 76 -7.03 -9.07 7.25
N ASP A 77 -7.31 -9.25 8.53
CA ASP A 77 -7.66 -8.22 9.51
C ASP A 77 -6.45 -7.58 10.20
N HIS A 78 -5.25 -8.12 9.99
CA HIS A 78 -4.06 -7.58 10.63
C HIS A 78 -3.74 -6.16 10.10
N PRO A 79 -3.39 -5.19 10.97
CA PRO A 79 -3.12 -3.81 10.57
C PRO A 79 -2.11 -3.66 9.41
N SER A 80 -1.05 -4.47 9.42
CA SER A 80 -0.06 -4.50 8.32
C SER A 80 -0.62 -4.99 6.98
N THR A 81 -1.61 -5.90 6.98
CA THR A 81 -2.29 -6.38 5.77
C THR A 81 -3.19 -5.29 5.24
N LEU A 82 -4.00 -4.68 6.12
CA LEU A 82 -4.90 -3.57 5.79
C LEU A 82 -4.14 -2.36 5.22
N ASN A 83 -3.00 -2.00 5.79
CA ASN A 83 -2.13 -0.95 5.24
C ASN A 83 -1.63 -1.32 3.83
N GLY A 84 -1.27 -2.60 3.61
CA GLY A 84 -0.94 -3.11 2.27
C GLY A 84 -2.08 -2.95 1.26
N MET A 85 -3.31 -3.25 1.66
CA MET A 85 -4.51 -3.07 0.83
C MET A 85 -4.74 -1.61 0.46
N VAL A 86 -4.59 -0.67 1.40
CA VAL A 86 -4.71 0.77 1.14
C VAL A 86 -3.65 1.27 0.15
N ASN A 87 -2.40 0.81 0.30
CA ASN A 87 -1.32 1.19 -0.63
C ASN A 87 -1.59 0.66 -2.04
N LEU A 88 -1.99 -0.60 -2.17
CA LEU A 88 -2.32 -1.21 -3.46
C LEU A 88 -3.53 -0.52 -4.13
N ALA A 89 -4.58 -0.22 -3.36
CA ALA A 89 -5.73 0.52 -3.87
C ALA A 89 -5.33 1.91 -4.38
N SER A 90 -4.45 2.61 -3.66
CA SER A 90 -3.91 3.90 -4.10
C SER A 90 -3.11 3.77 -5.40
N THR A 91 -2.29 2.72 -5.53
CA THR A 91 -1.54 2.38 -6.75
C THR A 91 -2.47 2.11 -7.94
N TRP A 92 -3.62 1.46 -7.72
CA TRP A 92 -4.62 1.24 -8.77
C TRP A 92 -5.39 2.51 -9.13
N LYS A 93 -5.76 3.33 -8.15
CA LYS A 93 -6.44 4.61 -8.36
C LYS A 93 -5.60 5.55 -9.22
N THR A 94 -4.29 5.66 -8.98
CA THR A 94 -3.41 6.49 -9.82
C THR A 94 -3.24 5.95 -11.25
N GLN A 95 -3.44 4.66 -11.45
CA GLN A 95 -3.47 4.02 -12.78
C GLN A 95 -4.83 4.12 -13.48
N GLY A 96 -5.83 4.78 -12.88
CA GLY A 96 -7.19 4.89 -13.42
C GLY A 96 -8.03 3.62 -13.28
N ARG A 97 -7.60 2.68 -12.43
CA ARG A 97 -8.29 1.40 -12.15
C ARG A 97 -9.24 1.55 -10.97
N ASP A 98 -10.17 2.49 -11.08
CA ASP A 98 -11.01 2.95 -9.98
C ASP A 98 -11.89 1.86 -9.37
N MET A 99 -12.43 0.95 -10.20
CA MET A 99 -13.28 -0.13 -9.70
C MET A 99 -12.49 -1.14 -8.85
N GLU A 100 -11.26 -1.46 -9.22
CA GLU A 100 -10.41 -2.38 -8.47
C GLU A 100 -9.93 -1.74 -7.17
N ALA A 101 -9.55 -0.45 -7.23
CA ALA A 101 -9.18 0.33 -6.06
C ALA A 101 -10.33 0.40 -5.03
N ILE A 102 -11.55 0.75 -5.48
CA ILE A 102 -12.73 0.80 -4.61
C ILE A 102 -13.06 -0.58 -4.05
N GLY A 103 -13.04 -1.62 -4.89
CA GLY A 103 -13.33 -2.99 -4.45
C GLY A 103 -12.41 -3.44 -3.30
N LEU A 104 -11.11 -3.16 -3.42
CA LEU A 104 -10.14 -3.50 -2.37
C LEU A 104 -10.32 -2.67 -1.10
N MET A 105 -10.63 -1.38 -1.23
CA MET A 105 -10.93 -0.52 -0.09
C MET A 105 -12.21 -0.94 0.65
N VAL A 106 -13.24 -1.39 -0.07
CA VAL A 106 -14.47 -1.94 0.53
C VAL A 106 -14.17 -3.21 1.33
N GLU A 107 -13.36 -4.13 0.77
CA GLU A 107 -12.92 -5.34 1.49
C GLU A 107 -12.16 -4.96 2.78
N SER A 108 -11.21 -4.02 2.68
CA SER A 108 -10.42 -3.55 3.83
C SER A 108 -11.30 -2.90 4.91
N ALA A 109 -12.22 -2.02 4.54
CA ALA A 109 -13.12 -1.35 5.48
C ALA A 109 -14.07 -2.34 6.16
N TRP A 110 -14.59 -3.32 5.42
CA TRP A 110 -15.44 -4.36 5.99
C TRP A 110 -14.69 -5.21 7.03
N LEU A 111 -13.47 -5.64 6.73
CA LEU A 111 -12.62 -6.39 7.68
C LEU A 111 -12.31 -5.58 8.94
N GLN A 112 -11.98 -4.30 8.78
CA GLN A 112 -11.73 -3.38 9.89
C GLN A 112 -12.96 -3.22 10.80
N GLU A 113 -14.15 -3.09 10.21
CA GLU A 113 -15.40 -2.99 10.98
C GLU A 113 -15.64 -4.25 11.82
N GLN A 114 -15.46 -5.44 11.24
CA GLN A 114 -15.71 -6.70 11.93
C GLN A 114 -14.77 -6.94 13.12
N VAL A 115 -13.51 -6.51 13.01
CA VAL A 115 -12.48 -6.83 14.01
C VAL A 115 -12.27 -5.71 15.03
N LEU A 116 -12.28 -4.46 14.58
CA LEU A 116 -11.96 -3.29 15.40
C LEU A 116 -13.20 -2.50 15.82
N GLY A 117 -14.31 -2.68 15.10
CA GLY A 117 -15.53 -1.91 15.27
C GLY A 117 -15.50 -0.56 14.54
N ASN A 118 -16.69 0.01 14.35
CA ASN A 118 -16.91 1.23 13.56
C ASN A 118 -16.37 2.53 14.19
N SER A 119 -15.90 2.49 15.45
CA SER A 119 -15.27 3.62 16.13
C SER A 119 -13.75 3.65 15.96
N HIS A 120 -13.15 2.64 15.33
CA HIS A 120 -11.71 2.56 15.17
C HIS A 120 -11.20 3.53 14.09
N THR A 121 -10.06 4.16 14.34
CA THR A 121 -9.47 5.18 13.44
C THR A 121 -9.17 4.64 12.04
N ASP A 122 -8.73 3.38 11.93
CA ASP A 122 -8.44 2.76 10.63
C ASP A 122 -9.70 2.55 9.79
N PHE A 123 -10.81 2.08 10.41
CA PHE A 123 -12.10 1.97 9.74
C PHE A 123 -12.58 3.34 9.25
N ILE A 124 -12.56 4.34 10.13
CA ILE A 124 -12.97 5.71 9.80
C ILE A 124 -12.15 6.26 8.63
N SER A 125 -10.83 6.01 8.63
CA SER A 125 -9.94 6.45 7.55
C SER A 125 -10.29 5.78 6.23
N SER A 126 -10.47 4.46 6.19
CA SER A 126 -10.87 3.73 4.99
C SER A 126 -12.25 4.17 4.48
N SER A 127 -13.22 4.37 5.38
CA SER A 127 -14.56 4.85 5.04
C SER A 127 -14.54 6.26 4.44
N ASN A 128 -13.71 7.15 4.97
CA ASN A 128 -13.56 8.50 4.41
C ASN A 128 -12.95 8.45 2.99
N ILE A 129 -11.90 7.63 2.79
CA ILE A 129 -11.30 7.44 1.46
C ILE A 129 -12.34 6.90 0.47
N LEU A 130 -13.15 5.91 0.87
CA LEU A 130 -14.23 5.38 0.05
C LEU A 130 -15.27 6.45 -0.31
N ALA A 131 -15.70 7.24 0.66
CA ALA A 131 -16.67 8.30 0.44
C ALA A 131 -16.16 9.35 -0.55
N ASP A 132 -14.89 9.73 -0.45
CA ASP A 132 -14.24 10.66 -1.37
C ASP A 132 -14.20 10.07 -2.79
N TRP A 133 -13.74 8.82 -2.95
CA TRP A 133 -13.64 8.17 -4.27
C TRP A 133 -15.00 7.91 -4.91
N GLU A 134 -16.03 7.57 -4.15
CA GLU A 134 -17.40 7.43 -4.66
C GLU A 134 -18.00 8.79 -5.08
N ALA A 135 -17.68 9.86 -4.35
CA ALA A 135 -18.14 11.21 -4.70
C ALA A 135 -17.52 11.70 -6.02
N GLU A 136 -16.23 11.41 -6.25
CA GLU A 136 -15.56 11.68 -7.53
C GLU A 136 -16.27 11.01 -8.71
N GLN A 137 -16.70 9.76 -8.56
CA GLN A 137 -17.38 9.02 -9.62
C GLN A 137 -18.77 9.59 -9.96
N ARG A 138 -19.44 10.20 -8.98
CA ARG A 138 -20.78 10.79 -9.18
C ARG A 138 -20.75 12.14 -9.91
N GLY A 139 -19.56 12.75 -10.05
CA GLY A 139 -19.40 14.09 -10.62
C GLY A 139 -20.06 15.19 -9.76
N PRO A 140 -19.85 16.48 -10.09
CA PRO A 140 -20.51 17.56 -9.36
C PRO A 140 -22.03 17.44 -9.52
N ARG A 141 -22.78 17.43 -8.40
CA ARG A 141 -24.24 17.58 -8.43
C ARG A 141 -24.54 18.87 -9.17
N LYS A 142 -25.14 18.77 -10.35
CA LYS A 142 -25.76 19.93 -11.00
C LYS A 142 -26.80 20.46 -10.03
N ILE A 143 -26.54 21.64 -9.49
CA ILE A 143 -27.53 22.41 -8.77
C ILE A 143 -28.43 22.98 -9.89
N GLU A 144 -29.60 22.37 -10.09
CA GLU A 144 -30.67 22.93 -10.93
C GLU A 144 -31.42 24.03 -10.19
#